data_AF-A0A1S9AUG3-F1
#
_entry.id   AF-A0A1S9AUG3-F1
#
_cell.length_a   1.000
_cell.length_b   1.000
_cell.length_c   1.000
_cell.angle_alpha   90.00
_cell.angle_beta   90.00
_cell.angle_gamma   90.00
#
_symmetry.space_group_name_H-M   'P 1'
#
loop_
_entity.id
_entity.type
_entity.pdbx_description
1 polymer ?
#
loop_
_entity_poly.entity_id
_entity_poly.type
_entity_poly.pdbx_seq_one_letter_code
_entity_poly.pdbx_strand_id
1 'polypeptide(L)'
;MKSVVDKLQIKPGAVVGLLGLPADLQPVLAELWERATVEAALAPAVPVTTVLAFATRQQEIADVAAQLGHAPGDVAVWVAYPKGSSKKYRCEFNRDTGWAALGAAGFEPVSQVAIDEDWSALRFRRVEYIKKMTRKGAISAGGQARIAPE
;
A
#
# COMPACT_ATOMS: atom_id res chain seq x y z
N MET A 1 5.54 21.52 7.57
CA MET A 1 5.86 20.36 6.69
C MET A 1 4.89 19.25 7.07
N LYS A 2 4.27 18.53 6.12
CA LYS A 2 3.32 17.45 6.47
C LYS A 2 4.07 16.23 7.01
N SER A 3 3.54 15.58 8.03
CA SER A 3 4.13 14.35 8.58
C SER A 3 3.98 13.18 7.61
N VAL A 4 4.66 12.06 7.89
CA VAL A 4 4.53 10.85 7.07
C VAL A 4 3.11 10.28 7.16
N VAL A 5 2.48 10.32 8.34
CA VAL A 5 1.11 9.85 8.55
C VAL A 5 0.11 10.69 7.73
N ASP A 6 0.31 12.02 7.68
CA ASP A 6 -0.50 12.91 6.82
C ASP A 6 -0.29 12.61 5.32
N LYS A 7 0.95 12.33 4.90
CA LYS A 7 1.27 11.96 3.50
C LYS A 7 0.61 10.64 3.10
N LEU A 8 0.62 9.65 4.00
CA LEU A 8 -0.06 8.37 3.83
C LEU A 8 -1.60 8.50 3.91
N GLN A 9 -2.11 9.70 4.18
CA GLN A 9 -3.54 9.99 4.26
C GLN A 9 -4.27 9.12 5.30
N ILE A 10 -3.57 8.72 6.37
CA ILE A 10 -4.13 7.96 7.47
C ILE A 10 -4.97 8.92 8.31
N LYS A 11 -6.28 8.66 8.36
CA LYS A 11 -7.22 9.51 9.09
C LYS A 11 -7.15 9.26 10.59
N PRO A 12 -7.45 10.26 11.44
CA PRO A 12 -7.68 10.03 12.86
C PRO A 12 -8.77 8.97 13.08
N GLY A 13 -8.54 8.04 14.00
CA GLY A 13 -9.45 6.93 14.30
C GLY A 13 -9.43 5.78 13.28
N ALA A 14 -8.50 5.80 12.32
CA ALA A 14 -8.32 4.66 11.41
C ALA A 14 -7.89 3.40 12.18
N VAL A 15 -8.32 2.25 11.70
CA VAL A 15 -7.78 0.94 12.08
C VAL A 15 -6.77 0.54 11.02
N VAL A 16 -5.50 0.46 11.40
CA VAL A 16 -4.36 0.27 10.50
C VAL A 16 -3.78 -1.11 10.70
N GLY A 17 -3.92 -1.97 9.68
CA GLY A 17 -3.15 -3.21 9.61
C GLY A 17 -1.71 -2.90 9.22
N LEU A 18 -0.78 -3.01 10.16
CA LEU A 18 0.64 -2.71 9.98
C LEU A 18 1.44 -4.00 9.86
N LEU A 19 2.05 -4.22 8.70
CA LEU A 19 2.76 -5.46 8.39
C LEU A 19 4.24 -5.19 8.08
N GLY A 20 5.15 -5.94 8.71
CA GLY A 20 6.56 -5.96 8.33
C GLY A 20 7.38 -4.70 8.64
N LEU A 21 6.92 -3.81 9.52
CA LEU A 21 7.61 -2.55 9.83
C LEU A 21 9.09 -2.76 10.24
N PRO A 22 10.07 -2.21 9.50
CA PRO A 22 11.46 -2.17 9.93
C PRO A 22 11.62 -1.40 11.23
N ALA A 23 12.42 -1.93 12.17
CA ALA A 23 12.57 -1.35 13.51
C ALA A 23 13.05 0.11 13.49
N ASP A 24 13.90 0.46 12.52
CA ASP A 24 14.45 1.80 12.37
C ASP A 24 13.46 2.81 11.76
N LEU A 25 12.34 2.35 11.19
CA LEU A 25 11.25 3.21 10.73
C LEU A 25 10.18 3.46 11.80
N GLN A 26 10.25 2.80 12.97
CA GLN A 26 9.32 3.08 14.08
C GLN A 26 9.31 4.57 14.48
N PRO A 27 10.47 5.26 14.66
CA PRO A 27 10.46 6.67 15.02
C PRO A 27 9.82 7.56 13.95
N VAL A 28 10.00 7.21 12.66
CA VAL A 28 9.42 7.96 11.52
C VAL A 28 7.89 7.88 11.51
N LEU A 29 7.34 6.79 12.06
CA LEU A 29 5.91 6.54 12.15
C LEU A 29 5.35 6.71 13.56
N ALA A 30 6.08 7.31 14.51
CA ALA A 30 5.63 7.42 15.91
C ALA A 30 4.21 8.02 16.03
N GLU A 31 3.89 9.01 15.19
CA GLU A 31 2.56 9.64 15.16
C GLU A 31 1.42 8.68 14.75
N LEU A 32 1.72 7.54 14.13
CA LEU A 32 0.73 6.54 13.76
C LEU A 32 -0.04 6.03 14.98
N TRP A 33 0.67 5.74 16.07
CA TRP A 33 0.09 5.22 17.32
C TRP A 33 -0.71 6.26 18.09
N GLU A 34 -0.47 7.56 17.84
CA GLU A 34 -1.26 8.65 18.42
C GLU A 34 -2.58 8.88 17.68
N ARG A 35 -2.66 8.47 16.40
CA ARG A 35 -3.78 8.80 15.51
C ARG A 35 -4.67 7.62 15.16
N ALA A 36 -4.18 6.40 15.26
CA ALA A 36 -4.83 5.21 14.75
C ALA A 36 -4.66 4.02 15.70
N THR A 37 -5.61 3.09 15.64
CA THR A 37 -5.44 1.76 16.23
C THR A 37 -4.58 0.93 15.29
N VAL A 38 -3.47 0.40 15.80
CA VAL A 38 -2.51 -0.37 15.00
C VAL A 38 -2.67 -1.85 15.30
N GLU A 39 -2.90 -2.64 14.25
CA GLU A 39 -3.08 -4.09 14.31
C GLU A 39 -1.95 -4.77 13.56
N ALA A 40 -1.31 -5.76 14.19
CA ALA A 40 -0.17 -6.47 13.60
C ALA A 40 -0.58 -7.53 12.55
N ALA A 41 -1.87 -7.69 12.28
CA ALA A 41 -2.41 -8.67 11.35
C ALA A 41 -3.71 -8.18 10.69
N LEU A 42 -4.03 -8.73 9.51
CA LEU A 42 -5.27 -8.48 8.79
C LEU A 42 -6.30 -9.57 9.09
N ALA A 43 -6.82 -9.58 10.32
CA ALA A 43 -7.84 -10.55 10.71
C ALA A 43 -9.22 -10.17 10.12
N PRO A 44 -10.00 -11.11 9.56
CA PRO A 44 -11.31 -10.81 8.96
C PRO A 44 -12.33 -10.13 9.89
N ALA A 45 -12.21 -10.35 11.20
CA ALA A 45 -13.09 -9.75 12.21
C ALA A 45 -12.74 -8.29 12.55
N VAL A 46 -11.56 -7.81 12.11
CA VAL A 46 -11.09 -6.47 12.40
C VAL A 46 -11.49 -5.54 11.25
N PRO A 47 -12.19 -4.42 11.53
CA PRO A 47 -12.66 -3.49 10.50
C PRO A 47 -11.51 -2.57 10.02
N VAL A 48 -10.48 -3.16 9.42
CA VAL A 48 -9.30 -2.45 8.92
C VAL A 48 -9.72 -1.46 7.84
N THR A 49 -9.44 -0.17 8.07
CA THR A 49 -9.70 0.91 7.11
C THR A 49 -8.50 1.22 6.23
N THR A 50 -7.30 0.89 6.71
CA THR A 50 -6.03 1.13 6.04
C THR A 50 -5.07 -0.04 6.26
N VAL A 51 -4.37 -0.47 5.23
CA VAL A 51 -3.24 -1.38 5.34
C VAL A 51 -1.96 -0.60 5.05
N LEU A 52 -0.94 -0.77 5.90
CA LEU A 52 0.41 -0.29 5.66
C LEU A 52 1.36 -1.48 5.79
N ALA A 53 1.80 -2.02 4.66
CA ALA A 53 2.74 -3.14 4.60
C ALA A 53 4.11 -2.67 4.16
N PHE A 54 5.17 -3.23 4.73
CA PHE A 54 6.55 -3.04 4.31
C PHE A 54 7.05 -4.33 3.65
N ALA A 55 7.55 -4.21 2.43
CA ALA A 55 8.00 -5.34 1.64
C ALA A 55 9.33 -5.03 0.94
N THR A 56 10.19 -6.04 0.88
CA THR A 56 11.44 -6.04 0.11
C THR A 56 11.50 -7.18 -0.90
N ARG A 57 10.65 -8.20 -0.73
CA ARG A 57 10.53 -9.39 -1.57
C ARG A 57 9.16 -9.47 -2.21
N GLN A 58 9.08 -10.05 -3.41
CA GLN A 58 7.80 -10.20 -4.12
C GLN A 58 6.83 -11.14 -3.38
N GLN A 59 7.36 -12.12 -2.64
CA GLN A 59 6.53 -13.01 -1.82
C GLN A 59 5.74 -12.23 -0.76
N GLU A 60 6.32 -11.20 -0.16
CA GLU A 60 5.64 -10.38 0.86
C GLU A 60 4.47 -9.59 0.25
N ILE A 61 4.61 -9.13 -1.01
CA ILE A 61 3.50 -8.53 -1.77
C ILE A 61 2.39 -9.55 -2.01
N ALA A 62 2.75 -10.80 -2.38
CA ALA A 62 1.79 -11.86 -2.60
C ALA A 62 1.03 -12.21 -1.30
N ASP A 63 1.72 -12.29 -0.16
CA ASP A 63 1.12 -12.56 1.15
C ASP A 63 0.18 -11.44 1.59
N VAL A 64 0.52 -10.18 1.32
CA VAL A 64 -0.37 -9.04 1.52
C VAL A 64 -1.60 -9.15 0.62
N ALA A 65 -1.41 -9.40 -0.68
CA ALA A 65 -2.50 -9.52 -1.64
C ALA A 65 -3.49 -10.64 -1.27
N ALA A 66 -2.99 -11.79 -0.79
CA ALA A 66 -3.82 -12.90 -0.33
C ALA A 66 -4.71 -12.52 0.87
N GLN A 67 -4.20 -11.72 1.80
CA GLN A 67 -4.95 -11.25 2.97
C GLN A 67 -6.00 -10.17 2.62
N LEU A 68 -5.83 -9.45 1.51
CA LEU A 68 -6.77 -8.41 1.07
C LEU A 68 -8.06 -8.96 0.45
N GLY A 69 -8.15 -10.26 0.18
CA GLY A 69 -9.33 -10.90 -0.39
C GLY A 69 -10.62 -10.63 0.41
N HIS A 70 -10.49 -10.51 1.73
CA HIS A 70 -11.62 -10.27 2.65
C HIS A 70 -11.84 -8.81 3.03
N ALA A 71 -10.95 -7.90 2.61
CA ALA A 71 -11.03 -6.48 2.99
C ALA A 71 -12.27 -5.82 2.34
N PRO A 72 -13.30 -5.44 3.13
CA PRO A 72 -14.54 -4.89 2.59
C PRO A 72 -14.35 -3.43 2.18
N GLY A 73 -15.05 -2.99 1.13
CA GLY A 73 -15.09 -1.57 0.77
C GLY A 73 -13.81 -1.03 0.12
N ASP A 74 -13.60 0.27 0.28
CA ASP A 74 -12.49 1.04 -0.31
C ASP A 74 -11.32 1.19 0.67
N VAL A 75 -10.78 0.06 1.15
CA VAL A 75 -9.62 0.05 2.05
C VAL A 75 -8.42 0.72 1.37
N ALA A 76 -7.78 1.65 2.09
CA ALA A 76 -6.55 2.27 1.62
C ALA A 76 -5.38 1.31 1.82
N VAL A 77 -4.85 0.74 0.75
CA VAL A 77 -3.71 -0.18 0.81
C VAL A 77 -2.44 0.56 0.46
N TRP A 78 -1.48 0.63 1.37
CA TRP A 78 -0.15 1.16 1.14
C TRP A 78 0.87 0.04 1.25
N VAL A 79 1.72 -0.09 0.23
CA VAL A 79 2.90 -0.96 0.28
C VAL A 79 4.15 -0.09 0.20
N ALA A 80 4.89 -0.06 1.30
CA ALA A 80 6.18 0.57 1.45
C ALA A 80 7.29 -0.37 0.98
N TYR A 81 8.24 0.19 0.25
CA TYR A 81 9.37 -0.55 -0.29
C TYR A 81 10.61 0.36 -0.36
N PRO A 82 11.82 -0.22 -0.27
CA PRO A 82 13.03 0.56 -0.42
C PRO A 82 13.14 1.18 -1.81
N LYS A 83 13.56 2.44 -1.86
CA LYS A 83 13.90 3.11 -3.10
C LYS A 83 15.12 2.44 -3.72
N GLY A 84 15.19 2.44 -5.06
CA GLY A 84 16.37 1.97 -5.78
C GLY A 84 17.65 2.76 -5.47
N SER A 85 17.51 4.00 -4.95
CA SER A 85 18.63 4.83 -4.49
C SER A 85 19.10 4.51 -3.08
N SER A 86 18.40 3.65 -2.34
CA SER A 86 18.79 3.29 -0.97
C SER A 86 20.12 2.55 -0.97
N LYS A 87 21.05 3.02 -0.14
CA LYS A 87 22.32 2.31 0.10
C LYS A 87 22.18 1.24 1.16
N LYS A 88 21.24 1.42 2.08
CA LYS A 88 21.01 0.57 3.27
C LYS A 88 20.19 -0.68 2.95
N TYR A 89 19.21 -0.57 2.07
CA TYR A 89 18.29 -1.66 1.76
C TYR A 89 18.49 -2.21 0.34
N ARG A 90 17.96 -3.41 0.13
CA ARG A 90 17.79 -4.02 -1.19
C ARG A 90 16.33 -4.40 -1.36
N CYS A 91 15.84 -4.33 -2.59
CA CYS A 91 14.47 -4.63 -2.93
C CYS A 91 14.45 -5.40 -4.25
N GLU A 92 13.66 -6.46 -4.33
CA GLU A 92 13.50 -7.29 -5.55
C GLU A 92 12.69 -6.58 -6.63
N PHE A 93 12.02 -5.49 -6.28
CA PHE A 93 11.12 -4.74 -7.14
C PHE A 93 11.29 -3.23 -6.93
N ASN A 94 10.60 -2.45 -7.75
CA ASN A 94 10.63 -0.98 -7.67
C ASN A 94 9.24 -0.38 -7.85
N ARG A 95 9.17 0.94 -8.01
CA ARG A 95 7.92 1.69 -8.19
C ARG A 95 7.02 1.16 -9.32
N ASP A 96 7.60 0.56 -10.36
CA ASP A 96 6.92 0.19 -11.58
C ASP A 96 6.88 -1.34 -11.80
N THR A 97 7.45 -2.16 -10.90
CA THR A 97 7.56 -3.62 -11.04
C THR A 97 7.11 -4.36 -9.77
N GLY A 98 6.85 -5.67 -9.86
CA GLY A 98 6.54 -6.53 -8.69
C GLY A 98 5.10 -6.48 -8.17
N TRP A 99 4.23 -5.64 -8.74
CA TRP A 99 2.87 -5.42 -8.25
C TRP A 99 1.80 -6.38 -8.81
N ALA A 100 2.21 -7.39 -9.58
CA ALA A 100 1.28 -8.28 -10.29
C ALA A 100 0.28 -8.98 -9.36
N ALA A 101 0.70 -9.40 -8.15
CA ALA A 101 -0.18 -10.03 -7.18
C ALA A 101 -1.32 -9.11 -6.71
N LEU A 102 -1.03 -7.81 -6.52
CA LEU A 102 -2.06 -6.82 -6.19
C LEU A 102 -2.99 -6.55 -7.40
N GLY A 103 -2.43 -6.51 -8.60
CA GLY A 103 -3.21 -6.42 -9.84
C GLY A 103 -4.18 -7.58 -10.01
N ALA A 104 -3.72 -8.82 -9.75
CA ALA A 104 -4.55 -10.02 -9.75
C ALA A 104 -5.65 -9.98 -8.68
N ALA A 105 -5.39 -9.32 -7.54
CA ALA A 105 -6.38 -9.07 -6.49
C ALA A 105 -7.34 -7.90 -6.81
N GLY A 106 -7.30 -7.32 -8.01
CA GLY A 106 -8.19 -6.25 -8.45
C GLY A 106 -7.78 -4.84 -8.03
N PHE A 107 -6.55 -4.66 -7.57
CA PHE A 107 -6.03 -3.37 -7.12
C PHE A 107 -5.23 -2.66 -8.20
N GLU A 108 -5.21 -1.33 -8.09
CA GLU A 108 -4.49 -0.46 -9.01
C GLU A 108 -3.67 0.59 -8.25
N PRO A 109 -2.43 0.88 -8.68
CA PRO A 109 -1.64 1.95 -8.09
C PRO A 109 -2.26 3.31 -8.42
N VAL A 110 -2.40 4.17 -7.41
CA VAL A 110 -3.07 5.48 -7.51
C VAL A 110 -2.23 6.67 -7.03
N SER A 111 -1.29 6.48 -6.10
CA SER A 111 -0.42 7.55 -5.60
C SER A 111 0.84 7.01 -4.94
N GLN A 112 1.93 7.77 -4.95
CA GLN A 112 3.17 7.41 -4.26
C GLN A 112 3.59 8.54 -3.31
N VAL A 113 4.18 8.18 -2.17
CA VAL A 113 4.79 9.14 -1.24
C VAL A 113 6.16 8.64 -0.77
N ALA A 114 7.07 9.56 -0.48
CA ALA A 114 8.31 9.23 0.22
C ALA A 114 8.03 9.19 1.74
N ILE A 115 8.46 8.10 2.39
CA ILE A 115 8.45 7.94 3.85
C ILE A 115 9.63 8.73 4.42
N ASP A 116 10.84 8.37 3.99
CA ASP A 116 12.10 9.01 4.38
C ASP A 116 13.06 9.04 3.17
N GLU A 117 14.38 9.05 3.39
CA GLU A 117 15.37 8.99 2.31
C GLU A 117 15.43 7.63 1.61
N ASP A 118 15.19 6.54 2.33
CA ASP A 118 15.39 5.16 1.90
C ASP A 118 14.10 4.47 1.40
N TRP A 119 12.93 4.90 1.84
CA TRP A 119 11.65 4.23 1.62
C TRP A 119 10.62 5.11 0.92
N SER A 120 9.87 4.48 0.01
CA SER A 120 8.67 5.04 -0.62
C SER A 120 7.48 4.12 -0.33
N ALA A 121 6.28 4.67 -0.29
CA ALA A 121 5.04 3.90 -0.26
C ALA A 121 4.20 4.14 -1.50
N LEU A 122 3.72 3.07 -2.11
CA LEU A 122 2.78 3.10 -3.22
C LEU A 122 1.40 2.72 -2.71
N ARG A 123 0.40 3.57 -2.99
CA ARG A 123 -0.99 3.33 -2.66
C ARG A 123 -1.67 2.57 -3.77
N PHE A 124 -2.43 1.57 -3.35
CA PHE A 124 -3.30 0.75 -4.15
C PHE A 124 -4.75 0.97 -3.77
N ARG A 125 -5.62 0.92 -4.77
CA ARG A 125 -7.07 1.04 -4.61
C ARG A 125 -7.76 0.00 -5.47
N ARG A 126 -8.80 -0.63 -4.94
CA ARG A 126 -9.67 -1.54 -5.70
C ARG A 126 -10.25 -0.81 -6.92
N VAL A 127 -10.21 -1.47 -8.07
CA VAL A 127 -10.56 -0.85 -9.35
C VAL A 127 -11.99 -0.30 -9.36
N GLU A 128 -12.95 -0.96 -8.73
CA GLU A 128 -14.35 -0.52 -8.71
C GLU A 128 -14.55 0.83 -7.98
N TYR A 129 -13.65 1.20 -7.07
CA TYR A 129 -13.73 2.47 -6.34
C TYR A 129 -13.04 3.63 -7.08
N ILE A 130 -12.28 3.35 -8.14
CA ILE A 130 -11.59 4.39 -8.91
C ILE A 130 -12.60 5.08 -9.83
N LYS A 131 -12.99 6.31 -9.49
CA LYS A 131 -14.00 7.08 -10.24
C LYS A 131 -13.60 7.36 -11.69
N LYS A 132 -12.35 7.78 -11.92
CA LYS A 132 -11.83 8.11 -13.25
C LYS A 132 -10.46 7.45 -13.44
N MET A 133 -10.32 6.68 -14.52
CA MET A 133 -9.04 6.09 -14.93
C MET A 133 -8.54 6.85 -16.16
N THR A 134 -7.54 7.72 -15.98
CA THR A 134 -6.99 8.59 -17.03
C THR A 134 -5.59 8.16 -17.50
N ARG A 135 -5.11 7.01 -17.01
CA ARG A 135 -3.76 6.51 -17.26
C ARG A 135 -3.75 5.52 -18.43
N LYS A 136 -2.59 5.43 -19.09
CA LYS A 136 -2.39 4.59 -20.29
C LYS A 136 -2.26 3.10 -20.01
N GLY A 137 -2.07 2.69 -18.75
CA GLY A 137 -1.83 1.30 -18.37
C GLY A 137 -2.56 0.93 -17.08
N ALA A 138 -2.86 -0.36 -16.93
CA ALA A 138 -3.52 -0.93 -15.78
C ALA A 138 -2.95 -2.32 -15.47
N ILE A 139 -2.83 -2.65 -14.18
CA ILE A 139 -2.24 -3.92 -13.74
C ILE A 139 -3.30 -4.96 -13.37
N SER A 140 -4.55 -4.54 -13.14
CA SER A 140 -5.68 -5.44 -12.92
C SER A 140 -6.49 -5.67 -14.20
N ALA A 141 -7.11 -6.84 -14.33
CA ALA A 141 -7.98 -7.17 -15.45
C ALA A 141 -9.15 -6.17 -15.58
N GLY A 142 -9.79 -5.80 -14.45
CA GLY A 142 -10.85 -4.79 -14.43
C GLY A 142 -10.35 -3.41 -14.85
N GLY A 143 -9.11 -3.06 -14.51
CA GLY A 143 -8.52 -1.79 -14.93
C GLY A 143 -8.19 -1.77 -16.41
N GLN A 144 -7.69 -2.88 -16.95
CA GLN A 144 -7.41 -3.04 -18.38
C GLN A 144 -8.68 -2.91 -19.23
N ALA A 145 -9.76 -3.57 -18.81
CA ALA A 145 -11.06 -3.46 -19.48
C ALA A 145 -11.60 -2.02 -19.52
N ARG A 146 -11.34 -1.23 -18.47
CA ARG A 146 -11.78 0.17 -18.38
C ARG A 146 -10.98 1.17 -19.21
N ILE A 147 -9.78 0.79 -19.67
CA ILE A 147 -8.91 1.65 -20.49
C ILE A 147 -8.76 1.14 -21.93
N ALA A 148 -9.33 -0.01 -22.25
CA ALA A 148 -9.33 -0.54 -23.61
C ALA A 148 -10.12 0.42 -24.52
N PRO A 149 -9.62 0.70 -25.74
CA PRO A 149 -10.42 1.38 -26.75
C PRO A 149 -11.65 0.53 -27.09
N GLU A 150 -12.78 1.20 -27.32
CA GLU A 150 -14.03 0.58 -27.80
C GLU A 150 -13.86 -0.11 -29.17
#